data_AF-A0A3D3R4Z6-F1
#
_entry.id   AF-A0A3D3R4Z6-F1
#
_cell.length_a   1.000
_cell.length_b   1.000
_cell.length_c   1.000
_cell.angle_alpha   90.00
_cell.angle_beta   90.00
_cell.angle_gamma   90.00
#
_symmetry.space_group_name_H-M   'P 1'
#
loop_
_entity.id
_entity.type
_entity.pdbx_description
1 polymer ?
#
loop_
_entity_poly.entity_id
_entity_poly.type
_entity_poly.pdbx_seq_one_letter_code
_entity_poly.pdbx_strand_id
1 'polypeptide(L)'
;MSFLKLSSASALAALVLVGCETNSESIEQARKNVDEARMEGQEQIAQAEQEATAEMHETRRVGTENIREEMQDVQEARQERESSAEVSEEMRDVNEAQRELDESLAQARKANAEDVAEAKKEAEERVTEARNRLAETKVEALKNAQENVMDAEKALKEEQAEVTEAEATLAAAKKKLSETSEADKEDAQESVKDAEESLAAEKEDIAEAEQNLQKAKQELDKVKTLINK
;
A
#
# COMPACT_ATOMS: atom_id res chain seq x y z
N MET A 1 55.60 -10.32 21.18
CA MET A 1 54.32 -9.94 21.80
C MET A 1 53.33 -9.79 20.67
N SER A 2 52.43 -10.76 20.50
CA SER A 2 51.43 -10.76 19.41
C SER A 2 50.46 -9.62 19.61
N PHE A 3 50.56 -8.60 18.76
CA PHE A 3 49.46 -7.69 18.52
C PHE A 3 48.57 -8.32 17.45
N LEU A 4 47.70 -9.23 17.89
CA LEU A 4 46.49 -9.58 17.15
C LEU A 4 45.68 -8.28 17.01
N LYS A 5 45.89 -7.55 15.92
CA LYS A 5 44.89 -6.57 15.49
C LYS A 5 43.68 -7.39 15.10
N LEU A 6 42.64 -7.32 15.93
CA LEU A 6 41.29 -7.69 15.51
C LEU A 6 41.03 -6.88 14.23
N SER A 7 41.06 -7.57 13.09
CA SER A 7 40.36 -7.11 11.88
C SER A 7 38.96 -6.73 12.35
N SER A 8 38.57 -5.48 12.09
CA SER A 8 37.27 -4.90 12.38
C SER A 8 36.22 -5.51 11.45
N ALA A 9 36.09 -6.83 11.49
CA ALA A 9 34.92 -7.51 10.99
C ALA A 9 33.71 -7.00 11.76
N SER A 10 32.70 -6.55 11.01
CA SER A 10 31.35 -6.21 11.47
C SER A 10 31.10 -4.74 11.79
N ALA A 11 31.32 -3.84 10.83
CA ALA A 11 30.27 -2.87 10.57
C ALA A 11 29.13 -3.61 9.86
N LEU A 12 28.34 -4.34 10.67
CA LEU A 12 27.08 -4.94 10.25
C LEU A 12 26.30 -3.86 9.52
N ALA A 13 26.15 -4.05 8.21
CA ALA A 13 25.11 -3.41 7.43
C ALA A 13 23.82 -3.59 8.23
N ALA A 14 23.39 -2.52 8.89
CA ALA A 14 22.03 -2.38 9.39
C ALA A 14 21.13 -2.17 8.17
N LEU A 15 21.12 -3.16 7.27
CA LEU A 15 20.00 -3.43 6.40
C LEU A 15 18.86 -3.74 7.38
N VAL A 16 18.05 -2.73 7.62
CA VAL A 16 16.78 -2.84 8.33
C VAL A 16 15.96 -3.90 7.60
N LEU A 17 16.08 -5.14 8.06
CA LEU A 17 15.22 -6.27 7.72
C LEU A 17 13.89 -6.07 8.43
N VAL A 18 13.12 -5.09 7.98
CA VAL A 18 11.69 -4.94 8.32
C VAL A 18 10.93 -5.07 7.01
N GLY A 19 10.70 -6.31 6.60
CA GLY A 19 9.98 -6.65 5.37
C GLY A 19 10.83 -6.41 4.10
N CYS A 20 10.90 -7.39 3.21
CA CYS A 20 11.57 -7.25 1.92
C CYS A 20 10.76 -6.39 0.93
N GLU A 21 10.35 -5.19 1.32
CA GLU A 21 9.72 -4.23 0.42
C GLU A 21 10.63 -3.00 0.30
N THR A 22 11.04 -2.71 -0.93
CA THR A 22 11.75 -1.49 -1.29
C THR A 22 10.82 -0.28 -1.23
N ASN A 23 11.40 0.92 -1.09
CA ASN A 23 10.65 2.18 -1.06
C ASN A 23 9.72 2.33 -2.29
N SER A 24 10.16 1.87 -3.46
CA SER A 24 9.34 1.84 -4.68
C SER A 24 8.17 0.85 -4.59
N GLU A 25 8.39 -0.36 -4.06
CA GLU A 25 7.33 -1.36 -3.86
C GLU A 25 6.26 -0.87 -2.88
N SER A 26 6.62 -0.18 -1.80
CA SER A 26 5.64 0.40 -0.88
C SER A 26 4.73 1.43 -1.57
N ILE A 27 5.26 2.26 -2.47
CA ILE A 27 4.45 3.21 -3.26
C ILE A 27 3.50 2.45 -4.20
N GLU A 28 3.99 1.40 -4.87
CA GLU A 28 3.15 0.60 -5.77
C GLU A 28 2.03 -0.12 -5.01
N GLN A 29 2.33 -0.69 -3.84
CA GLN A 29 1.33 -1.31 -3.00
C GLN A 29 0.30 -0.30 -2.49
N ALA A 30 0.74 0.89 -2.05
CA ALA A 30 -0.18 1.95 -1.65
C ALA A 30 -1.09 2.42 -2.80
N ARG A 31 -0.63 2.38 -4.07
CA ARG A 31 -1.48 2.62 -5.24
C ARG A 31 -2.53 1.53 -5.44
N LYS A 32 -2.13 0.26 -5.32
CA LYS A 32 -3.08 -0.86 -5.38
C LYS A 32 -4.16 -0.72 -4.32
N ASN A 33 -3.79 -0.34 -3.09
CA ASN A 33 -4.76 -0.10 -2.02
C ASN A 33 -5.77 1.01 -2.36
N VAL A 34 -5.37 2.04 -3.12
CA VAL A 34 -6.30 3.07 -3.62
C VAL A 34 -7.26 2.50 -4.66
N ASP A 35 -6.76 1.65 -5.56
CA ASP A 35 -7.59 1.01 -6.58
C ASP A 35 -8.55 -0.02 -5.97
N GLU A 36 -8.09 -0.80 -4.99
CA GLU A 36 -8.91 -1.70 -4.18
C GLU A 36 -10.00 -0.95 -3.43
N ALA A 37 -9.67 0.13 -2.72
CA ALA A 37 -10.66 0.96 -2.04
C ALA A 37 -11.73 1.52 -2.99
N ARG A 38 -11.37 1.83 -4.25
CA ARG A 38 -12.35 2.25 -5.28
C ARG A 38 -13.24 1.10 -5.71
N MET A 39 -12.67 -0.08 -5.97
CA MET A 39 -13.44 -1.25 -6.39
C MET A 39 -14.41 -1.70 -5.31
N GLU A 40 -13.94 -1.83 -4.07
CA GLU A 40 -14.79 -2.15 -2.92
C GLU A 40 -15.82 -1.06 -2.64
N GLY A 41 -15.48 0.21 -2.88
CA GLY A 41 -16.42 1.34 -2.86
C GLY A 41 -17.55 1.19 -3.87
N GLN A 42 -17.20 0.89 -5.11
CA GLN A 42 -18.17 0.67 -6.19
C GLN A 42 -19.05 -0.56 -5.93
N GLU A 43 -18.47 -1.64 -5.40
CA GLU A 43 -19.22 -2.84 -5.05
C GLU A 43 -20.24 -2.57 -3.95
N GLN A 44 -19.86 -1.87 -2.88
CA GLN A 44 -20.80 -1.49 -1.81
C GLN A 44 -21.94 -0.61 -2.32
N ILE A 45 -21.64 0.37 -3.17
CA ILE A 45 -22.68 1.21 -3.79
C ILE A 45 -23.62 0.35 -4.65
N ALA A 46 -23.08 -0.56 -5.45
CA ALA A 46 -23.87 -1.43 -6.31
C ALA A 46 -24.76 -2.39 -5.49
N GLN A 47 -24.26 -2.91 -4.37
CA GLN A 47 -25.03 -3.74 -3.43
C GLN A 47 -26.18 -2.94 -2.81
N ALA A 48 -25.91 -1.73 -2.29
CA ALA A 48 -26.95 -0.87 -1.74
C ALA A 48 -28.03 -0.49 -2.80
N GLU A 49 -27.63 -0.21 -4.04
CA GLU A 49 -28.57 0.07 -5.13
C GLU A 49 -29.41 -1.16 -5.52
N GLN A 50 -28.82 -2.37 -5.46
CA GLN A 50 -29.52 -3.63 -5.70
C GLN A 50 -30.52 -3.95 -4.60
N GLU A 51 -30.14 -3.80 -3.33
CA GLU A 51 -31.01 -3.98 -2.17
C GLU A 51 -32.17 -3.01 -2.21
N ALA A 52 -31.90 -1.72 -2.47
CA ALA A 52 -32.92 -0.71 -2.66
C ALA A 52 -33.93 -1.07 -3.76
N THR A 53 -33.42 -1.59 -4.88
CA THR A 53 -34.28 -2.03 -5.99
C THR A 53 -35.13 -3.23 -5.58
N ALA A 54 -34.55 -4.20 -4.87
CA ALA A 54 -35.26 -5.39 -4.40
C ALA A 54 -36.38 -5.03 -3.40
N GLU A 55 -36.10 -4.14 -2.44
CA GLU A 55 -37.10 -3.67 -1.47
C GLU A 55 -38.24 -2.91 -2.15
N MET A 56 -37.92 -2.07 -3.13
CA MET A 56 -38.94 -1.37 -3.93
C MET A 56 -39.83 -2.32 -4.72
N HIS A 57 -39.24 -3.39 -5.26
CA HIS A 57 -39.99 -4.43 -5.96
C HIS A 57 -40.92 -5.18 -5.02
N GLU A 58 -40.43 -5.55 -3.84
CA GLU A 58 -41.21 -6.28 -2.85
C GLU A 58 -42.34 -5.43 -2.26
N THR A 59 -42.06 -4.17 -1.89
CA THR A 59 -43.07 -3.21 -1.42
C THR A 59 -44.17 -3.03 -2.45
N ARG A 60 -43.80 -2.90 -3.73
CA ARG A 60 -44.80 -2.82 -4.82
C ARG A 60 -45.59 -4.11 -4.93
N ARG A 61 -44.94 -5.27 -4.91
CA ARG A 61 -45.60 -6.58 -5.06
C ARG A 61 -46.67 -6.75 -3.98
N VAL A 62 -46.31 -6.59 -2.72
CA VAL A 62 -47.21 -6.74 -1.58
C VAL A 62 -48.38 -5.77 -1.67
N GLY A 63 -48.15 -4.47 -1.87
CA GLY A 63 -49.26 -3.53 -1.94
C GLY A 63 -50.14 -3.73 -3.18
N THR A 64 -49.60 -4.19 -4.32
CA THR A 64 -50.44 -4.56 -5.47
C THR A 64 -51.25 -5.84 -5.27
N GLU A 65 -50.76 -6.77 -4.45
CA GLU A 65 -51.51 -7.96 -4.03
C GLU A 65 -52.67 -7.55 -3.13
N ASN A 66 -52.44 -6.71 -2.11
CA ASN A 66 -53.49 -6.18 -1.25
C ASN A 66 -54.58 -5.46 -2.07
N ILE A 67 -54.20 -4.52 -2.96
CA ILE A 67 -55.16 -3.83 -3.84
C ILE A 67 -55.96 -4.81 -4.70
N ARG A 68 -55.33 -5.90 -5.14
CA ARG A 68 -56.00 -6.92 -5.93
C ARG A 68 -57.03 -7.69 -5.11
N GLU A 69 -56.72 -8.02 -3.86
CA GLU A 69 -57.65 -8.66 -2.93
C GLU A 69 -58.87 -7.77 -2.68
N GLU A 70 -58.68 -6.49 -2.30
CA GLU A 70 -59.78 -5.52 -2.12
C GLU A 70 -60.63 -5.35 -3.41
N MET A 71 -59.98 -5.38 -4.58
CA MET A 71 -60.68 -5.32 -5.87
C MET A 71 -61.48 -6.59 -6.19
N GLN A 72 -61.15 -7.73 -5.59
CA GLN A 72 -61.97 -8.94 -5.67
C GLN A 72 -63.21 -8.81 -4.80
N ASP A 73 -63.10 -8.26 -3.60
CA ASP A 73 -64.23 -8.05 -2.69
C ASP A 73 -65.27 -7.10 -3.30
N VAL A 74 -64.83 -6.00 -3.95
CA VAL A 74 -65.71 -5.16 -4.78
C VAL A 74 -66.45 -5.95 -5.87
N GLN A 75 -65.79 -6.92 -6.51
CA GLN A 75 -66.41 -7.73 -7.56
C GLN A 75 -67.41 -8.73 -6.98
N GLU A 76 -67.13 -9.32 -5.83
CA GLU A 76 -68.02 -10.23 -5.12
C GLU A 76 -69.28 -9.51 -4.65
N ALA A 77 -69.15 -8.37 -3.98
CA ALA A 77 -70.27 -7.50 -3.58
C ALA A 77 -71.21 -7.17 -4.75
N ARG A 78 -70.63 -6.86 -5.93
CA ARG A 78 -71.41 -6.59 -7.15
C ARG A 78 -72.13 -7.84 -7.69
N GLN A 79 -71.51 -9.01 -7.61
CA GLN A 79 -72.08 -10.26 -8.10
C GLN A 79 -73.21 -10.76 -7.20
N GLU A 80 -73.08 -10.58 -5.89
CA GLU A 80 -74.08 -10.98 -4.89
C GLU A 80 -75.30 -10.04 -4.83
N ARG A 81 -75.30 -8.98 -5.65
CA ARG A 81 -76.34 -7.93 -5.70
C ARG A 81 -76.50 -7.22 -4.35
N GLU A 82 -75.38 -7.01 -3.69
CA GLU A 82 -75.34 -6.19 -2.49
C GLU A 82 -75.83 -4.77 -2.76
N SER A 83 -76.16 -4.07 -1.69
CA SER A 83 -76.64 -2.71 -1.76
C SER A 83 -75.57 -1.79 -2.36
N SER A 84 -75.99 -0.68 -2.97
CA SER A 84 -75.06 0.33 -3.46
C SER A 84 -74.16 0.91 -2.35
N ALA A 85 -74.54 0.75 -1.08
CA ALA A 85 -73.76 1.21 0.07
C ALA A 85 -72.58 0.27 0.33
N GLU A 86 -72.79 -1.05 0.33
CA GLU A 86 -71.74 -2.07 0.52
C GLU A 86 -70.70 -2.00 -0.61
N VAL A 87 -71.12 -1.96 -1.88
CA VAL A 87 -70.19 -1.76 -3.01
C VAL A 87 -69.39 -0.44 -2.90
N SER A 88 -69.94 0.59 -2.25
CA SER A 88 -69.23 1.85 -2.01
C SER A 88 -68.25 1.77 -0.84
N GLU A 89 -68.48 0.87 0.11
CA GLU A 89 -67.59 0.57 1.23
C GLU A 89 -66.34 -0.17 0.72
N GLU A 90 -66.52 -1.26 -0.02
CA GLU A 90 -65.41 -2.01 -0.65
C GLU A 90 -64.56 -1.12 -1.57
N MET A 91 -65.20 -0.20 -2.30
CA MET A 91 -64.46 0.78 -3.13
C MET A 91 -63.66 1.78 -2.30
N ARG A 92 -64.04 2.08 -1.05
CA ARG A 92 -63.21 2.88 -0.14
C ARG A 92 -62.00 2.08 0.32
N ASP A 93 -62.16 0.79 0.59
CA ASP A 93 -61.07 -0.07 1.04
C ASP A 93 -59.99 -0.22 -0.03
N VAL A 94 -60.39 -0.37 -1.31
CA VAL A 94 -59.45 -0.26 -2.45
C VAL A 94 -58.69 1.06 -2.48
N ASN A 95 -59.37 2.19 -2.20
CA ASN A 95 -58.73 3.51 -2.17
C ASN A 95 -57.80 3.67 -0.97
N GLU A 96 -58.10 3.02 0.16
CA GLU A 96 -57.26 2.97 1.35
C GLU A 96 -56.00 2.15 1.08
N ALA A 97 -56.13 0.93 0.55
CA ALA A 97 -55.01 0.09 0.13
C ALA A 97 -54.09 0.79 -0.89
N GLN A 98 -54.66 1.55 -1.83
CA GLN A 98 -53.86 2.36 -2.77
C GLN A 98 -53.06 3.47 -2.05
N ARG A 99 -53.65 4.15 -1.07
CA ARG A 99 -52.93 5.18 -0.28
C ARG A 99 -51.83 4.55 0.57
N GLU A 100 -52.09 3.42 1.21
CA GLU A 100 -51.10 2.71 2.01
C GLU A 100 -49.92 2.22 1.17
N LEU A 101 -50.17 1.71 -0.05
CA LEU A 101 -49.10 1.38 -0.99
C LEU A 101 -48.28 2.63 -1.36
N ASP A 102 -48.92 3.75 -1.68
CA ASP A 102 -48.22 4.98 -2.06
C ASP A 102 -47.37 5.53 -0.90
N GLU A 103 -47.87 5.47 0.33
CA GLU A 103 -47.12 5.84 1.54
C GLU A 103 -45.93 4.89 1.77
N SER A 104 -46.15 3.58 1.66
CA SER A 104 -45.10 2.56 1.82
C SER A 104 -44.00 2.73 0.76
N LEU A 105 -44.36 2.99 -0.50
CA LEU A 105 -43.40 3.27 -1.57
C LEU A 105 -42.64 4.58 -1.32
N ALA A 106 -43.29 5.61 -0.77
CA ALA A 106 -42.62 6.86 -0.43
C ALA A 106 -41.61 6.68 0.70
N GLN A 107 -41.97 5.90 1.74
CA GLN A 107 -41.09 5.58 2.85
C GLN A 107 -39.90 4.72 2.39
N ALA A 108 -40.15 3.63 1.65
CA ALA A 108 -39.11 2.76 1.09
C ALA A 108 -38.16 3.56 0.18
N ARG A 109 -38.66 4.44 -0.68
CA ARG A 109 -37.80 5.31 -1.52
C ARG A 109 -36.90 6.20 -0.68
N LYS A 110 -37.41 6.75 0.43
CA LYS A 110 -36.64 7.64 1.29
C LYS A 110 -35.55 6.86 2.03
N ALA A 111 -35.89 5.74 2.64
CA ALA A 111 -34.93 4.87 3.32
C ALA A 111 -33.82 4.42 2.37
N ASN A 112 -34.21 3.89 1.20
CA ASN A 112 -33.28 3.47 0.16
C ASN A 112 -32.35 4.60 -0.33
N ALA A 113 -32.86 5.83 -0.43
CA ALA A 113 -32.03 6.98 -0.82
C ALA A 113 -31.02 7.36 0.27
N GLU A 114 -31.40 7.20 1.55
CA GLU A 114 -30.50 7.41 2.70
C GLU A 114 -29.41 6.34 2.73
N ASP A 115 -29.77 5.05 2.58
CA ASP A 115 -28.81 3.94 2.58
C ASP A 115 -27.80 4.02 1.43
N VAL A 116 -28.26 4.32 0.21
CA VAL A 116 -27.36 4.51 -0.95
C VAL A 116 -26.47 5.74 -0.77
N ALA A 117 -26.96 6.81 -0.14
CA ALA A 117 -26.16 7.99 0.15
C ALA A 117 -25.09 7.70 1.21
N GLU A 118 -25.41 6.92 2.23
CA GLU A 118 -24.46 6.46 3.25
C GLU A 118 -23.37 5.59 2.62
N ALA A 119 -23.74 4.58 1.82
CA ALA A 119 -22.78 3.74 1.10
C ALA A 119 -21.84 4.56 0.19
N LYS A 120 -22.36 5.58 -0.50
CA LYS A 120 -21.54 6.50 -1.30
C LYS A 120 -20.56 7.29 -0.45
N LYS A 121 -21.02 7.82 0.68
CA LYS A 121 -20.18 8.57 1.62
C LYS A 121 -19.06 7.69 2.18
N GLU A 122 -19.36 6.48 2.65
CA GLU A 122 -18.36 5.55 3.18
C GLU A 122 -17.33 5.14 2.13
N ALA A 123 -17.76 4.90 0.89
CA ALA A 123 -16.87 4.61 -0.22
C ALA A 123 -15.92 5.79 -0.50
N GLU A 124 -16.43 7.03 -0.50
CA GLU A 124 -15.61 8.24 -0.69
C GLU A 124 -14.60 8.45 0.44
N GLU A 125 -15.01 8.22 1.69
CA GLU A 125 -14.13 8.32 2.86
C GLU A 125 -12.99 7.30 2.79
N ARG A 126 -13.27 6.04 2.43
CA ARG A 126 -12.24 5.00 2.25
C ARG A 126 -11.24 5.34 1.14
N VAL A 127 -11.73 5.83 -0.01
CA VAL A 127 -10.85 6.26 -1.11
C VAL A 127 -9.99 7.46 -0.70
N THR A 128 -10.55 8.38 0.08
CA THR A 128 -9.83 9.56 0.59
C THR A 128 -8.74 9.14 1.56
N GLU A 129 -9.06 8.24 2.49
CA GLU A 129 -8.08 7.71 3.44
C GLU A 129 -6.95 6.97 2.74
N ALA A 130 -7.25 6.11 1.76
CA ALA A 130 -6.24 5.40 0.96
C ALA A 130 -5.33 6.38 0.19
N ARG A 131 -5.88 7.47 -0.35
CA ARG A 131 -5.09 8.52 -1.03
C ARG A 131 -4.17 9.27 -0.07
N ASN A 132 -4.64 9.55 1.15
CA ASN A 132 -3.81 10.19 2.17
C ASN A 132 -2.64 9.28 2.56
N ARG A 133 -2.90 7.99 2.80
CA ARG A 133 -1.85 6.98 3.03
C ARG A 133 -0.84 6.94 1.89
N LEU A 134 -1.30 6.91 0.63
CA LEU A 134 -0.40 6.96 -0.53
C LEU A 134 0.48 8.22 -0.54
N ALA A 135 -0.08 9.38 -0.19
CA ALA A 135 0.69 10.62 -0.12
C ALA A 135 1.78 10.56 0.97
N GLU A 136 1.44 10.05 2.15
CA GLU A 136 2.39 9.83 3.25
C GLU A 136 3.49 8.83 2.85
N THR A 137 3.12 7.68 2.27
CA THR A 137 4.07 6.67 1.77
C THR A 137 5.01 7.26 0.72
N LYS A 138 4.53 8.10 -0.19
CA LYS A 138 5.38 8.77 -1.19
C LYS A 138 6.44 9.68 -0.54
N VAL A 139 6.06 10.44 0.49
CA VAL A 139 6.97 11.34 1.21
C VAL A 139 8.01 10.54 1.97
N GLU A 140 7.59 9.51 2.70
CA GLU A 140 8.47 8.65 3.48
C GLU A 140 9.45 7.87 2.59
N ALA A 141 8.96 7.25 1.51
CA ALA A 141 9.78 6.54 0.54
C ALA A 141 10.85 7.43 -0.10
N LEU A 142 10.52 8.69 -0.42
CA LEU A 142 11.49 9.64 -0.96
C LEU A 142 12.58 9.97 0.06
N LYS A 143 12.17 10.26 1.30
CA LYS A 143 13.10 10.57 2.39
C LYS A 143 14.05 9.40 2.64
N ASN A 144 13.51 8.20 2.82
CA ASN A 144 14.29 7.00 3.08
C ASN A 144 15.26 6.68 1.92
N ALA A 145 14.82 6.82 0.67
CA ALA A 145 15.70 6.61 -0.48
C ALA A 145 16.83 7.65 -0.57
N GLN A 146 16.59 8.90 -0.16
CA GLN A 146 17.63 9.94 -0.08
C GLN A 146 18.63 9.64 1.03
N GLU A 147 18.15 9.24 2.22
CA GLU A 147 19.00 8.84 3.35
C GLU A 147 19.89 7.65 2.99
N ASN A 148 19.34 6.62 2.33
CA ASN A 148 20.11 5.46 1.86
C ASN A 148 21.23 5.83 0.87
N VAL A 149 21.00 6.81 -0.01
CA VAL A 149 22.06 7.31 -0.91
C VAL A 149 23.15 8.02 -0.12
N MET A 150 22.78 8.87 0.84
CA MET A 150 23.76 9.57 1.69
C MET A 150 24.60 8.59 2.50
N ASP A 151 23.98 7.58 3.09
CA ASP A 151 24.69 6.56 3.88
C ASP A 151 25.64 5.74 3.01
N ALA A 152 25.22 5.36 1.80
CA ALA A 152 26.09 4.67 0.85
C ALA A 152 27.26 5.54 0.36
N GLU A 153 27.06 6.85 0.17
CA GLU A 153 28.14 7.78 -0.16
C GLU A 153 29.12 7.95 1.01
N LYS A 154 28.63 7.94 2.26
CA LYS A 154 29.47 7.97 3.46
C LYS A 154 30.31 6.71 3.59
N ALA A 155 29.70 5.54 3.43
CA ALA A 155 30.40 4.25 3.47
C ALA A 155 31.50 4.18 2.41
N LEU A 156 31.18 4.52 1.16
CA LEU A 156 32.18 4.55 0.08
C LEU A 156 33.38 5.45 0.42
N LYS A 157 33.14 6.60 1.08
CA LYS A 157 34.21 7.50 1.49
C LYS A 157 35.07 6.92 2.63
N GLU A 158 34.47 6.15 3.53
CA GLU A 158 35.18 5.43 4.60
C GLU A 158 36.08 4.37 3.98
N GLU A 159 35.56 3.51 3.08
CA GLU A 159 36.35 2.50 2.36
C GLU A 159 37.51 3.12 1.55
N GLN A 160 37.28 4.28 0.92
CA GLN A 160 38.34 5.02 0.22
C GLN A 160 39.48 5.46 1.14
N ALA A 161 39.17 5.79 2.41
CA ALA A 161 40.18 6.12 3.40
C ALA A 161 40.97 4.88 3.83
N GLU A 162 40.31 3.73 3.99
CA GLU A 162 40.94 2.46 4.36
C GLU A 162 41.90 1.98 3.27
N VAL A 163 41.51 2.05 2.00
CA VAL A 163 42.45 1.81 0.87
C VAL A 163 43.66 2.74 0.92
N THR A 164 43.47 4.02 1.23
CA THR A 164 44.59 4.97 1.32
C THR A 164 45.56 4.59 2.44
N GLU A 165 45.05 4.12 3.59
CA GLU A 165 45.88 3.62 4.69
C GLU A 165 46.60 2.32 4.34
N ALA A 166 45.93 1.39 3.65
CA ALA A 166 46.52 0.15 3.17
C ALA A 166 47.65 0.41 2.14
N GLU A 167 47.47 1.36 1.22
CA GLU A 167 48.50 1.79 0.27
C GLU A 167 49.73 2.38 0.98
N ALA A 168 49.51 3.20 2.02
CA ALA A 168 50.59 3.75 2.83
C ALA A 168 51.35 2.65 3.60
N THR A 169 50.62 1.66 4.13
CA THR A 169 51.20 0.49 4.82
C THR A 169 52.05 -0.34 3.87
N LEU A 170 51.55 -0.61 2.66
CA LEU A 170 52.30 -1.31 1.62
C LEU A 170 53.57 -0.55 1.21
N ALA A 171 53.48 0.77 1.05
CA ALA A 171 54.63 1.61 0.73
C ALA A 171 55.69 1.56 1.85
N ALA A 172 55.26 1.61 3.12
CA ALA A 172 56.15 1.48 4.27
C ALA A 172 56.82 0.09 4.34
N ALA A 173 56.07 -0.99 4.09
CA ALA A 173 56.61 -2.35 4.03
C ALA A 173 57.65 -2.52 2.92
N LYS A 174 57.36 -1.99 1.71
CA LYS A 174 58.30 -2.00 0.57
C LYS A 174 59.57 -1.21 0.86
N LYS A 175 59.46 -0.04 1.50
CA LYS A 175 60.62 0.73 1.94
C LYS A 175 61.47 -0.06 2.93
N LYS A 176 60.85 -0.64 3.97
CA LYS A 176 61.54 -1.45 4.96
C LYS A 176 62.30 -2.63 4.32
N LEU A 177 61.66 -3.34 3.38
CA LEU A 177 62.32 -4.43 2.64
C LEU A 177 63.58 -3.96 1.91
N SER A 178 63.60 -2.75 1.35
CA SER A 178 64.78 -2.21 0.65
C SER A 178 65.94 -1.82 1.59
N GLU A 179 65.64 -1.61 2.87
CA GLU A 179 66.60 -1.19 3.91
C GLU A 179 67.06 -2.36 4.80
N THR A 180 66.40 -3.52 4.68
CA THR A 180 66.64 -4.72 5.51
C THR A 180 67.85 -5.54 5.05
N SER A 181 68.57 -6.15 6.00
CA SER A 181 69.69 -7.06 5.75
C SER A 181 69.24 -8.42 5.20
N GLU A 182 70.14 -9.19 4.55
CA GLU A 182 69.79 -10.52 4.02
C GLU A 182 69.30 -11.52 5.09
N ALA A 183 69.66 -11.32 6.37
CA ALA A 183 69.23 -12.21 7.44
C ALA A 183 67.74 -12.06 7.81
N ASP A 184 67.13 -10.89 7.58
CA ASP A 184 65.72 -10.60 7.93
C ASP A 184 64.85 -10.38 6.68
N LYS A 185 65.38 -10.73 5.51
CA LYS A 185 64.76 -10.46 4.20
C LYS A 185 63.49 -11.26 3.97
N GLU A 186 63.41 -12.47 4.50
CA GLU A 186 62.23 -13.35 4.40
C GLU A 186 61.04 -12.74 5.15
N ASP A 187 61.22 -12.36 6.42
CA ASP A 187 60.20 -11.69 7.24
C ASP A 187 59.71 -10.36 6.60
N ALA A 188 60.64 -9.61 5.99
CA ALA A 188 60.31 -8.37 5.30
C ALA A 188 59.52 -8.62 3.99
N GLN A 189 59.76 -9.73 3.30
CA GLN A 189 58.96 -10.14 2.13
C GLN A 189 57.56 -10.59 2.55
N GLU A 190 57.44 -11.35 3.65
CA GLU A 190 56.14 -11.74 4.21
C GLU A 190 55.32 -10.51 4.59
N SER A 191 55.92 -9.51 5.25
CA SER A 191 55.25 -8.25 5.58
C SER A 191 54.73 -7.49 4.35
N VAL A 192 55.44 -7.55 3.21
CA VAL A 192 54.96 -6.96 1.95
C VAL A 192 53.79 -7.74 1.40
N LYS A 193 53.87 -9.08 1.41
CA LYS A 193 52.78 -9.95 0.95
C LYS A 193 51.50 -9.73 1.75
N ASP A 194 51.58 -9.67 3.07
CA ASP A 194 50.44 -9.39 3.94
C ASP A 194 49.80 -8.01 3.65
N ALA A 195 50.62 -7.00 3.39
CA ALA A 195 50.14 -5.67 3.01
C ALA A 195 49.51 -5.64 1.61
N GLU A 196 50.00 -6.44 0.66
CA GLU A 196 49.39 -6.60 -0.66
C GLU A 196 48.04 -7.33 -0.58
N GLU A 197 47.94 -8.39 0.24
CA GLU A 197 46.69 -9.11 0.49
C GLU A 197 45.66 -8.21 1.19
N SER A 198 46.09 -7.40 2.16
CA SER A 198 45.20 -6.42 2.82
C SER A 198 44.68 -5.39 1.82
N LEU A 199 45.57 -4.77 1.03
CA LEU A 199 45.16 -3.81 0.00
C LEU A 199 44.21 -4.40 -1.04
N ALA A 200 44.36 -5.69 -1.36
CA ALA A 200 43.44 -6.37 -2.28
C ALA A 200 42.04 -6.52 -1.67
N ALA A 201 41.93 -6.85 -0.37
CA ALA A 201 40.66 -6.92 0.33
C ALA A 201 39.96 -5.55 0.38
N GLU A 202 40.67 -4.50 0.78
CA GLU A 202 40.11 -3.13 0.84
C GLU A 202 39.59 -2.64 -0.54
N LYS A 203 40.22 -3.10 -1.63
CA LYS A 203 39.74 -2.79 -3.00
C LYS A 203 38.48 -3.56 -3.38
N GLU A 204 38.29 -4.76 -2.85
CA GLU A 204 37.05 -5.52 -2.99
C GLU A 204 35.92 -4.81 -2.22
N ASP A 205 36.19 -4.36 -1.00
CA ASP A 205 35.23 -3.62 -0.17
C ASP A 205 34.78 -2.30 -0.83
N ILE A 206 35.71 -1.55 -1.44
CA ILE A 206 35.34 -0.39 -2.29
C ILE A 206 34.40 -0.79 -3.42
N ALA A 207 34.68 -1.89 -4.12
CA ALA A 207 33.85 -2.32 -5.26
C ALA A 207 32.43 -2.69 -4.81
N GLU A 208 32.28 -3.31 -3.64
CA GLU A 208 30.98 -3.58 -3.03
C GLU A 208 30.25 -2.29 -2.64
N ALA A 209 30.96 -1.33 -2.01
CA ALA A 209 30.41 -0.03 -1.64
C ALA A 209 29.94 0.77 -2.87
N GLU A 210 30.69 0.77 -3.97
CA GLU A 210 30.30 1.38 -5.24
C GLU A 210 29.03 0.73 -5.81
N GLN A 211 28.94 -0.60 -5.77
CA GLN A 211 27.75 -1.32 -6.22
C GLN A 211 26.53 -0.96 -5.36
N ASN A 212 26.70 -0.85 -4.05
CA ASN A 212 25.63 -0.49 -3.12
C ASN A 212 25.14 0.95 -3.37
N LEU A 213 26.06 1.89 -3.58
CA LEU A 213 25.72 3.26 -3.97
C LEU A 213 24.95 3.30 -5.30
N GLN A 214 25.36 2.50 -6.28
CA GLN A 214 24.63 2.40 -7.55
C GLN A 214 23.21 1.90 -7.36
N LYS A 215 23.00 0.85 -6.56
CA LYS A 215 21.67 0.31 -6.23
C LYS A 215 20.80 1.36 -5.52
N ALA A 216 21.35 2.07 -4.54
CA ALA A 216 20.63 3.14 -3.82
C ALA A 216 20.20 4.28 -4.76
N LYS A 217 21.08 4.69 -5.70
CA LYS A 217 20.77 5.70 -6.72
C LYS A 217 19.66 5.25 -7.68
N GLN A 218 19.73 4.01 -8.15
CA GLN A 218 18.68 3.43 -8.99
C GLN A 218 17.33 3.40 -8.27
N GLU A 219 17.32 3.03 -6.99
CA GLU A 219 16.09 3.01 -6.19
C GLU A 219 15.51 4.41 -6.00
N LEU A 220 16.34 5.41 -5.69
CA LEU A 220 15.90 6.80 -5.60
C LEU A 220 15.27 7.30 -6.91
N ASP A 221 15.84 6.94 -8.07
CA ASP A 221 15.29 7.32 -9.36
C ASP A 221 13.95 6.63 -9.67
N LYS A 222 13.78 5.36 -9.27
CA LYS A 222 12.49 4.67 -9.33
C LYS A 222 11.45 5.35 -8.46
N VAL A 223 11.78 5.66 -7.19
CA VAL A 223 10.90 6.35 -6.25
C VAL A 223 10.46 7.70 -6.82
N LYS A 224 11.39 8.53 -7.33
CA LYS A 224 11.05 9.80 -7.99
C LYS A 224 10.10 9.61 -9.17
N THR A 225 10.37 8.60 -10.00
CA THR A 225 9.51 8.26 -11.15
C THR A 225 8.10 7.89 -10.70
N LEU A 226 7.98 7.08 -9.64
CA LEU A 226 6.69 6.67 -9.08
C LEU A 226 5.95 7.82 -8.40
N ILE A 227 6.64 8.79 -7.82
CA ILE A 227 5.99 9.96 -7.21
C ILE A 227 5.34 10.85 -8.27
N ASN A 228 6.00 11.02 -9.41
CA ASN A 228 5.57 11.89 -10.52
C ASN A 228 4.48 11.28 -11.42
N LYS A 229 4.17 9.99 -11.25
CA LYS A 229 3.00 9.32 -11.85
C LYS A 229 1.72 9.60 -11.05
#